data_AF-A0A9E5NB60-F1
#
_entry.id   AF-A0A9E5NB60-F1
#
_cell.length_a   1.000
_cell.length_b   1.000
_cell.length_c   1.000
_cell.angle_alpha   90.00
_cell.angle_beta   90.00
_cell.angle_gamma   90.00
#
_symmetry.space_group_name_H-M   'P 1'
#
loop_
_entity.id
_entity.type
_entity.pdbx_description
1 polymer ?
#
loop_
_entity_poly.entity_id
_entity_poly.type
_entity_poly.pdbx_seq_one_letter_code
_entity_poly.pdbx_strand_id
1 'polypeptide(L)' 'MVQTEFAQTLADPLALSRQWSGGGRKIIGCLDSYVPEEFIHAAGMIPVRLLGSTQNVVLADSYLPVFAGKL' A
#
# COMPACT_ATOMS: atom_id res chain seq x y z
N MET A 1 -24.74 3.69 -0.16
CA MET A 1 -24.06 2.40 0.12
C MET A 1 -22.62 2.41 -0.38
N VAL A 2 -22.35 2.63 -1.68
CA VAL A 2 -20.97 2.72 -2.25
C VAL A 2 -20.10 3.81 -1.60
N GLN A 3 -20.66 5.00 -1.34
CA GLN A 3 -19.90 6.08 -0.69
C GLN A 3 -19.42 5.70 0.73
N THR A 4 -20.17 4.85 1.43
CA THR A 4 -19.85 4.43 2.80
C THR A 4 -18.69 3.43 2.80
N GLU A 5 -18.69 2.47 1.87
CA GLU A 5 -17.60 1.49 1.69
C GLU A 5 -16.28 2.16 1.30
N PHE A 6 -16.35 3.13 0.38
CA PHE A 6 -15.19 3.92 -0.01
C PHE A 6 -14.61 4.72 1.18
N ALA A 7 -15.47 5.39 1.94
CA ALA A 7 -15.05 6.14 3.13
C ALA A 7 -14.41 5.24 4.20
N GLN A 8 -14.95 4.04 4.42
CA GLN A 8 -14.37 3.06 5.34
C GLN A 8 -12.97 2.59 4.88
N THR A 9 -12.81 2.34 3.58
CA THR A 9 -11.51 1.94 3.01
C THR A 9 -10.48 3.07 3.13
N LEU A 10 -10.87 4.33 2.92
CA LEU A 10 -9.96 5.46 3.10
C LEU A 10 -9.52 5.66 4.56
N ALA A 11 -10.38 5.34 5.53
CA ALA A 11 -10.04 5.45 6.94
C ALA A 11 -8.96 4.45 7.38
N ASP A 12 -8.90 3.26 6.78
CA ASP A 12 -7.81 2.29 6.94
C ASP A 12 -7.53 1.55 5.62
N PRO A 13 -6.68 2.12 4.75
CA PRO A 13 -6.41 1.57 3.41
C PRO A 13 -5.81 0.17 3.42
N LEU A 14 -5.22 -0.25 4.55
CA LEU A 14 -4.59 -1.56 4.68
C LEU A 14 -5.50 -2.61 5.31
N ALA A 15 -6.70 -2.25 5.80
CA ALA A 15 -7.64 -3.18 6.42
C ALA A 15 -7.93 -4.41 5.54
N LEU A 16 -8.28 -4.16 4.27
CA LEU A 16 -8.57 -5.22 3.29
C LEU A 16 -7.36 -6.11 3.03
N SER A 17 -6.15 -5.53 2.96
CA SER A 17 -4.92 -6.30 2.75
C SER A 17 -4.64 -7.28 3.90
N ARG A 18 -4.88 -6.85 5.14
CA ARG A 18 -4.77 -7.69 6.34
C ARG A 18 -5.80 -8.82 6.32
N GLN A 19 -7.05 -8.51 5.95
CA GLN A 19 -8.12 -9.50 5.81
C GLN A 19 -7.77 -10.56 4.76
N TRP A 20 -7.33 -10.14 3.57
CA TRP A 20 -6.94 -11.07 2.51
C TRP A 20 -5.72 -11.91 2.87
N SER A 21 -4.74 -11.32 3.57
CA SER A 21 -3.58 -12.05 4.09
C SER A 21 -4.00 -13.09 5.13
N GLY A 22 -4.94 -12.77 6.02
CA GLY A 22 -5.51 -13.72 6.98
C GLY A 22 -6.26 -14.87 6.30
N GLY A 23 -6.82 -14.62 5.11
CA GLY A 23 -7.42 -15.64 4.24
C GLY A 23 -6.42 -16.45 3.39
N GLY A 24 -5.11 -16.25 3.57
CA GLY A 24 -4.06 -17.02 2.89
C GLY A 24 -3.60 -16.46 1.54
N ARG A 25 -4.13 -15.31 1.08
CA ARG A 25 -3.62 -14.64 -0.13
C ARG A 25 -2.32 -13.89 0.19
N LYS A 26 -1.37 -13.94 -0.73
CA LYS A 26 -0.12 -13.16 -0.59
C LYS A 26 -0.33 -11.72 -1.09
N ILE A 27 0.16 -10.76 -0.32
CA ILE A 27 0.11 -9.33 -0.64
C ILE A 27 1.48 -8.87 -1.17
N ILE A 28 1.49 -8.09 -2.25
CA ILE A 28 2.69 -7.48 -2.82
C ILE A 28 2.52 -5.95 -2.81
N GLY A 29 3.39 -5.26 -2.08
CA GLY A 29 3.41 -3.80 -2.03
C GLY A 29 3.97 -3.20 -3.32
N CYS A 30 3.27 -2.24 -3.91
CA CYS A 30 3.63 -1.57 -5.16
C CYS A 30 3.93 -0.09 -4.87
N LEU A 31 5.20 0.32 -4.98
CA LEU A 31 5.66 1.69 -4.71
C LEU A 31 5.62 2.57 -5.96
N ASP A 32 5.90 2.02 -7.13
CA ASP A 32 5.96 2.75 -8.40
C ASP A 32 4.72 2.50 -9.26
N SER A 33 4.23 3.50 -9.97
CA SER A 33 3.10 3.40 -10.89
C SER A 33 3.35 2.41 -12.03
N TYR A 34 4.61 2.10 -12.34
CA TYR A 34 4.99 1.14 -13.38
C TYR A 34 5.20 -0.30 -12.89
N VAL A 35 4.90 -0.60 -11.63
CA VAL A 35 4.89 -2.00 -11.17
C VAL A 35 3.86 -2.78 -12.01
N PRO A 36 4.22 -3.91 -12.63
CA PRO A 36 3.30 -4.66 -13.47
C PRO A 36 2.33 -5.46 -12.60
N GLU A 37 1.30 -4.79 -12.09
CA GLU A 37 0.27 -5.32 -11.20
C GLU A 37 -0.47 -6.52 -11.81
N GLU A 38 -0.51 -6.62 -13.14
CA GLU A 38 -1.12 -7.72 -13.88
C GLU A 38 -0.41 -9.06 -13.65
N PHE A 39 0.93 -9.08 -13.59
CA PHE A 39 1.67 -10.32 -13.30
C PHE A 39 1.48 -10.76 -11.84
N ILE A 40 1.42 -9.81 -10.92
CA ILE A 40 1.14 -10.08 -9.50
C ILE A 40 -0.24 -10.71 -9.36
N HIS A 41 -1.24 -10.14 -10.03
CA HIS A 41 -2.60 -10.65 -10.04
C HIS A 41 -2.68 -12.05 -10.70
N ALA A 42 -2.05 -12.24 -11.86
CA ALA A 42 -2.02 -13.53 -12.57
C ALA A 42 -1.38 -14.65 -11.74
N ALA A 43 -0.42 -14.32 -10.86
CA ALA A 43 0.19 -15.27 -9.93
C ALA A 43 -0.69 -15.60 -8.70
N GLY A 44 -1.94 -15.12 -8.64
CA GLY A 44 -2.87 -15.33 -7.54
C GLY A 44 -2.55 -14.48 -6.29
N MET A 45 -1.72 -13.46 -6.43
CA MET A 45 -1.35 -12.52 -5.37
C MET A 45 -2.13 -11.21 -5.51
N ILE A 46 -1.99 -10.31 -4.53
CA ILE A 46 -2.69 -9.03 -4.53
C ILE A 46 -1.69 -7.88 -4.62
N PRO A 47 -1.71 -7.09 -5.70
CA PRO A 47 -0.99 -5.82 -5.71
C PRO A 47 -1.69 -4.84 -4.77
N VAL A 48 -0.93 -4.22 -3.86
CA VAL A 48 -1.41 -3.17 -2.97
C VAL A 48 -0.51 -1.96 -3.12
N ARG A 49 -1.08 -0.84 -3.56
CA ARG A 49 -0.38 0.44 -3.66
C ARG A 49 0.07 0.90 -2.28
N LEU A 50 1.37 1.09 -2.12
CA LEU A 50 1.93 1.74 -0.95
C LEU A 50 2.00 3.23 -1.23
N LEU A 51 1.12 3.98 -0.58
CA LEU A 51 1.19 5.42 -0.44
C LEU A 51 1.88 5.69 0.89
N GLY A 52 2.74 6.68 0.98
CA GLY A 52 3.19 7.08 2.30
C GLY A 52 2.25 8.11 2.91
N SER A 53 2.78 8.91 3.81
CA SER A 53 1.95 9.60 4.79
C SER A 53 2.43 11.01 5.08
N THR A 54 1.55 11.80 5.67
CA THR A 54 1.89 13.13 6.18
C THR A 54 2.58 13.09 7.55
N GLN A 55 2.89 11.90 8.07
CA GLN A 55 3.56 11.74 9.37
C GLN A 55 5.07 12.01 9.24
N ASN A 56 5.69 12.35 10.37
CA ASN A 56 7.15 12.52 10.42
C ASN A 56 7.85 11.16 10.26
N VAL A 57 8.62 11.02 9.18
CA VAL A 57 9.43 9.83 8.90
C VAL A 57 10.84 10.05 9.42
N VAL A 58 11.11 9.64 10.66
CA VAL A 58 12.42 9.83 11.34
C VAL A 58 13.43 8.74 10.99
N LEU A 59 12.97 7.50 10.80
CA LEU A 59 13.86 6.38 10.47
C LEU A 59 14.54 6.55 9.11
N ALA A 60 13.82 7.12 8.12
CA ALA A 60 14.35 7.35 6.79
C ALA A 60 15.48 8.40 6.78
N ASP A 61 15.50 9.34 7.72
CA ASP A 61 16.52 10.40 7.79
C ASP A 61 17.93 9.83 8.05
N SER A 62 18.04 8.59 8.52
CA SER A 62 19.33 7.90 8.66
C SER A 62 19.91 7.36 7.35
N TYR A 63 19.09 7.27 6.29
CA TYR A 63 19.46 6.71 4.99
C TYR A 63 19.30 7.69 3.83
N LEU A 64 18.41 8.69 3.96
CA LEU A 64 18.04 9.62 2.89
C LEU A 64 18.35 11.07 3.30
N PRO A 65 18.81 11.91 2.35
CA PRO A 65 19.00 13.32 2.60
C PRO A 65 17.67 14.05 2.79
N VAL A 66 17.70 15.20 3.46
CA VAL A 66 16.51 16.01 3.78
C VAL A 66 15.71 16.49 2.56
N PHE A 67 16.33 16.50 1.37
CA PHE A 67 15.68 16.86 0.10
C PHE A 67 15.16 15.66 -0.69
N ALA A 68 15.32 14.43 -0.19
CA ALA A 68 14.67 13.27 -0.76
C ALA A 68 13.16 13.38 -0.54
N GLY A 69 12.37 13.03 -1.55
CA GLY A 69 10.92 12.95 -1.41
C GLY A 69 10.56 11.93 -0.33
N LYS A 70 9.82 12.37 0.69
CA LYS A 70 9.23 11.47 1.67
C LYS A 70 7.98 10.88 1.03
N LEU A 71 7.94 9.55 0.91
CA LEU A 71 6.72 8.83 0.54
C LEU A 71 5.66 9.08 1.60
#